data_AF-A0A971SCH7-F1
#
_entry.id   AF-A0A971SCH7-F1
#
_cell.length_a   1.000
_cell.length_b   1.000
_cell.length_c   1.000
_cell.angle_alpha   90.00
_cell.angle_beta   90.00
_cell.angle_gamma   90.00
#
_symmetry.space_group_name_H-M   'P 1'
#
loop_
_entity.id
_entity.type
_entity.pdbx_description
1 polymer ?
#
loop_
_entity_poly.entity_id
_entity_poly.type
_entity_poly.pdbx_seq_one_letter_code
_entity_poly.pdbx_strand_id
1 'polypeptide(L)'
;MKNIDLQQLINEISDNNITEIETSETHDIAIIGITVKLPYAEDLNQFWENLKTGKDCITELPTDRKSEADKYLNHILKKVSAIKYKKGSYIDGIDEFDYGYFNISPREASLMDPNQRMFLEIALSAVEDAGYGGEKLKGSKTGVY
;
A
#
# COMPACT_ATOMS: atom_id res chain seq x y z
N MET A 1 64.87 -2.21 -16.88
CA MET A 1 63.52 -1.68 -16.59
C MET A 1 62.78 -1.65 -17.91
N LYS A 2 61.76 -2.51 -18.09
CA LYS A 2 60.98 -2.54 -19.34
C LYS A 2 60.19 -1.24 -19.44
N ASN A 3 60.43 -0.49 -20.51
CA ASN A 3 59.69 0.73 -20.82
C ASN A 3 58.28 0.28 -21.22
N ILE A 4 57.29 0.57 -20.38
CA ILE A 4 55.89 0.29 -20.68
C ILE A 4 55.46 1.36 -21.67
N ASP A 5 55.15 0.96 -22.89
CA ASP A 5 54.63 1.87 -23.90
C ASP A 5 53.22 2.31 -23.49
N LEU A 6 53.12 3.55 -23.03
CA LEU A 6 51.87 4.18 -22.59
C LEU A 6 50.82 4.19 -23.71
N GLN A 7 51.23 4.23 -24.98
CA GLN A 7 50.27 4.16 -26.09
C GLN A 7 49.70 2.76 -26.28
N GLN A 8 50.50 1.72 -26.00
CA GLN A 8 50.04 0.34 -26.06
C GLN A 8 49.03 0.05 -24.92
N LEU A 9 49.27 0.59 -23.72
CA LEU A 9 48.35 0.47 -22.59
C LEU A 9 47.04 1.27 -22.84
N ILE A 10 47.12 2.44 -23.46
CA ILE A 10 45.94 3.25 -23.82
C ILE A 10 45.10 2.55 -24.88
N ASN A 11 45.73 1.90 -25.87
CA ASN A 11 45.02 1.14 -26.90
C ASN A 11 44.40 -0.15 -26.34
N GLU A 12 45.08 -0.85 -25.43
CA GLU A 12 44.51 -2.01 -24.72
C GLU A 12 43.32 -1.62 -23.81
N ILE A 13 43.27 -0.38 -23.31
CA ILE A 13 42.14 0.17 -22.55
C ILE A 13 41.01 0.65 -23.48
N SER A 14 41.33 1.16 -24.68
CA SER A 14 40.31 1.55 -25.66
C SER A 14 39.61 0.35 -26.30
N ASP A 15 40.33 -0.76 -26.47
CA ASP A 15 39.80 -2.00 -27.06
C ASP A 15 39.07 -2.89 -26.03
N ASN A 16 39.32 -2.70 -24.72
CA ASN A 16 38.60 -3.39 -23.65
C ASN A 16 37.48 -2.52 -23.05
N ASN A 17 36.34 -2.51 -23.75
CA ASN A 17 34.99 -2.39 -23.17
C ASN A 17 34.76 -1.24 -22.17
N ILE A 18 34.81 0.00 -22.67
CA ILE A 18 34.05 1.11 -22.07
C ILE A 18 32.89 1.50 -23.01
N THR A 19 32.14 0.48 -23.43
CA THR A 19 30.87 0.55 -24.19
C THR A 19 30.21 -0.80 -23.93
N GLU A 20 29.27 -1.00 -23.02
CA GLU A 20 28.14 -0.19 -22.62
C GLU A 20 28.15 -0.01 -21.11
N ILE A 21 27.98 1.22 -20.62
CA ILE A 21 27.16 1.35 -19.42
C ILE A 21 25.83 0.77 -19.87
N GLU A 22 25.43 -0.40 -19.34
CA GLU A 22 24.05 -0.86 -19.43
C GLU A 22 23.22 0.30 -18.90
N THR A 23 22.78 1.17 -19.80
CA THR A 23 21.65 2.03 -19.56
C THR A 23 20.56 1.01 -19.36
N SER A 24 20.26 0.70 -18.09
CA SER A 24 19.00 0.08 -17.69
C SER A 24 17.97 0.67 -18.63
N GLU A 25 17.51 -0.08 -19.63
CA GLU A 25 16.56 0.43 -20.60
C GLU A 25 15.38 0.91 -19.76
N THR A 26 15.26 2.23 -19.61
CA THR A 26 14.24 2.84 -18.78
C THR A 26 12.97 2.71 -19.59
N HIS A 27 12.33 1.57 -19.45
CA HIS A 27 11.03 1.32 -20.03
C HIS A 27 10.01 2.17 -19.29
N ASP A 28 9.11 2.79 -20.05
CA ASP A 28 7.97 3.50 -19.46
C ASP A 28 7.11 2.51 -18.66
N ILE A 29 6.65 2.95 -17.48
CA ILE A 29 5.81 2.16 -16.59
C ILE A 29 4.37 2.66 -16.70
N ALA A 30 3.45 1.76 -17.08
CA ALA A 30 2.03 2.05 -17.12
C ALA A 30 1.34 1.62 -15.81
N ILE A 31 0.47 2.49 -15.29
CA ILE A 31 -0.50 2.13 -14.25
C ILE A 31 -1.70 1.53 -14.97
N ILE A 32 -1.87 0.21 -14.84
CA ILE A 32 -2.90 -0.55 -15.57
C ILE A 32 -4.07 -0.99 -14.70
N GLY A 33 -4.01 -0.75 -13.39
CA GLY A 33 -5.11 -0.94 -12.47
C GLY A 33 -4.92 -0.12 -11.21
N ILE A 34 -6.02 0.28 -10.60
CA ILE A 34 -6.05 1.11 -9.40
C ILE A 34 -7.29 0.76 -8.58
N THR A 35 -7.18 0.89 -7.26
CA THR A 35 -8.34 0.86 -6.37
C THR A 35 -8.03 1.69 -5.14
N VAL A 36 -9.08 2.15 -4.46
CA VAL A 36 -8.95 2.91 -3.22
C VAL A 36 -10.10 2.52 -2.28
N LYS A 37 -9.81 2.47 -0.99
CA LYS A 37 -10.80 2.53 0.08
C LYS A 37 -10.42 3.66 1.00
N LEU A 38 -11.24 4.69 1.01
CA LEU A 38 -11.02 5.92 1.75
C LEU A 38 -12.27 6.23 2.60
N PRO A 39 -12.14 7.07 3.62
CA PRO A 39 -13.31 7.55 4.35
C PRO A 39 -14.34 8.17 3.39
N TYR A 40 -15.61 7.79 3.52
CA TYR A 40 -16.70 8.21 2.64
C TYR A 40 -16.56 7.82 1.16
N ALA A 41 -15.65 6.91 0.82
CA ALA A 41 -15.46 6.39 -0.52
C ALA A 41 -15.00 4.93 -0.46
N GLU A 42 -15.96 4.03 -0.62
CA GLU A 42 -15.69 2.58 -0.67
C GLU A 42 -15.05 2.15 -2.00
N ASP A 43 -15.15 2.99 -3.03
CA ASP A 43 -14.65 2.75 -4.36
C ASP A 43 -14.16 4.04 -5.05
N LEU A 44 -13.55 3.87 -6.23
CA LEU A 44 -13.03 4.98 -7.05
C LEU A 44 -14.11 5.96 -7.52
N ASN A 45 -15.34 5.49 -7.78
CA ASN A 45 -16.42 6.35 -8.24
C ASN A 45 -16.84 7.30 -7.12
N GLN A 46 -17.05 6.76 -5.92
CA GLN A 46 -17.36 7.57 -4.74
C GLN A 46 -16.22 8.54 -4.42
N PHE A 47 -14.97 8.10 -4.53
CA PHE A 47 -13.81 8.97 -4.34
C PHE A 47 -13.82 10.12 -5.35
N TRP A 48 -14.04 9.82 -6.63
CA TRP A 48 -14.12 10.82 -7.69
C TRP A 48 -15.26 11.82 -7.47
N GLU A 49 -16.44 11.34 -7.06
CA GLU A 49 -17.58 12.20 -6.75
C GLU A 49 -17.29 13.12 -5.55
N ASN A 50 -16.62 12.62 -4.52
CA ASN A 50 -16.20 13.43 -3.38
C ASN A 50 -15.22 14.54 -3.80
N LEU A 51 -14.26 14.23 -4.67
CA LEU A 51 -13.33 15.23 -5.22
C LEU A 51 -14.06 16.28 -6.07
N LYS A 52 -14.92 15.83 -6.99
CA LYS A 52 -15.70 16.71 -7.89
C LYS A 52 -16.61 17.66 -7.12
N THR A 53 -17.18 17.21 -6.00
CA THR A 53 -18.07 18.02 -5.15
C THR A 53 -17.34 18.83 -4.07
N GLY A 54 -16.03 18.61 -3.89
CA GLY A 54 -15.26 19.27 -2.83
C GLY A 54 -15.74 18.87 -1.42
N LYS A 55 -16.18 17.63 -1.25
CA LYS A 55 -16.75 17.13 0.01
C LYS A 55 -15.71 17.13 1.13
N ASP A 56 -16.04 17.73 2.27
CA ASP A 56 -15.26 17.60 3.50
C ASP A 56 -15.60 16.28 4.20
N CYS A 57 -14.59 15.41 4.31
CA CYS A 57 -14.69 14.08 4.91
C CYS A 57 -14.15 14.04 6.36
N ILE A 58 -13.90 15.19 6.98
CA ILE A 58 -13.41 15.28 8.37
C ILE A 58 -14.58 15.22 9.34
N THR A 59 -14.53 14.25 10.26
CA THR A 59 -15.55 14.05 11.30
C THR A 59 -14.97 13.94 12.69
N GLU A 60 -15.87 13.89 13.66
CA GLU A 60 -15.54 13.44 15.01
C GLU A 60 -15.12 11.97 15.00
N LEU A 61 -14.41 11.54 16.05
CA LEU A 61 -14.08 10.13 16.27
C LEU A 61 -15.37 9.29 16.32
N PRO A 62 -15.48 8.20 15.54
CA PRO A 62 -16.65 7.32 15.54
C PRO A 62 -17.00 6.86 16.95
N THR A 63 -18.30 6.76 17.24
CA THR A 63 -18.84 6.48 18.59
C THR A 63 -18.26 5.21 19.17
N ASP A 64 -18.10 4.18 18.34
CA ASP A 64 -17.69 2.86 18.77
C ASP A 64 -16.22 2.89 19.21
N ARG A 65 -15.34 3.44 18.35
CA ARG A 65 -13.92 3.68 18.67
C ARG A 65 -13.74 4.59 19.88
N LYS A 66 -14.57 5.64 19.99
CA LYS A 66 -14.55 6.54 21.15
C LYS A 66 -14.87 5.79 22.44
N SER A 67 -15.90 4.95 22.43
CA SER A 67 -16.32 4.19 23.61
C SER A 67 -15.24 3.21 24.09
N GLU A 68 -14.50 2.59 23.18
CA GLU A 68 -13.39 1.70 23.50
C GLU A 68 -12.17 2.46 24.03
N ALA A 69 -11.81 3.56 23.37
CA ALA A 69 -10.72 4.42 23.81
C ALA A 69 -10.98 5.00 25.22
N ASP A 70 -12.21 5.44 25.48
CA ASP A 70 -12.63 5.92 26.80
C ASP A 70 -12.51 4.81 27.86
N LYS A 71 -12.94 3.57 27.57
CA LYS A 71 -12.80 2.43 28.49
C LYS A 71 -11.34 2.14 28.82
N TYR A 72 -10.49 2.06 27.79
CA TYR A 72 -9.06 1.79 27.95
C TYR A 72 -8.35 2.88 28.76
N LEU A 73 -8.60 4.16 28.44
CA LEU A 73 -7.98 5.28 29.13
C LEU A 73 -8.45 5.41 30.58
N ASN A 74 -9.73 5.16 30.84
CA ASN A 74 -10.25 5.13 32.22
C ASN A 74 -9.62 4.02 33.07
N HIS A 75 -9.31 2.87 32.45
CA HIS A 75 -8.63 1.76 33.13
C HIS A 75 -7.20 2.14 33.54
N ILE A 76 -6.43 2.76 32.65
CA ILE A 76 -5.01 3.06 32.88
C ILE A 76 -4.82 4.32 33.74
N LEU A 77 -5.58 5.37 33.45
CA LEU A 77 -5.33 6.71 33.98
C LEU A 77 -6.21 7.07 35.20
N LYS A 78 -7.05 6.13 35.68
CA LYS A 78 -7.90 6.27 36.88
C LYS A 78 -8.69 7.59 36.92
N LYS A 79 -9.68 7.70 36.03
CA LYS A 79 -10.62 8.83 35.85
C LYS A 79 -10.04 10.03 35.10
N VAL A 80 -10.01 9.94 33.77
CA VAL A 80 -9.91 11.13 32.93
C VAL A 80 -11.32 11.57 32.58
N SER A 81 -11.77 12.67 33.15
CA SER A 81 -13.03 13.30 32.75
C SER A 81 -12.83 14.10 31.47
N ALA A 82 -13.62 13.81 30.44
CA ALA A 82 -13.73 14.55 29.17
C ALA A 82 -12.45 14.58 28.30
N ILE A 83 -12.05 13.42 27.77
CA ILE A 83 -11.00 13.34 26.75
C ILE A 83 -11.51 13.98 25.45
N LYS A 84 -10.78 14.98 24.96
CA LYS A 84 -11.04 15.57 23.64
C LYS A 84 -10.21 14.86 22.59
N TYR A 85 -10.90 14.11 21.73
CA TYR A 85 -10.30 13.50 20.56
C TYR A 85 -10.18 14.52 19.43
N LYS A 86 -9.11 14.41 18.63
CA LYS A 86 -8.99 15.22 17.41
C LYS A 86 -9.97 14.72 16.38
N LYS A 87 -10.53 15.65 15.60
CA LYS A 87 -11.25 15.33 14.37
C LYS A 87 -10.30 14.69 13.37
N GLY A 88 -10.85 13.81 12.55
CA GLY A 88 -10.11 13.08 11.54
C GLY A 88 -11.05 12.47 10.53
N SER A 89 -10.50 11.68 9.62
CA SER A 89 -11.28 10.94 8.64
C SER A 89 -11.05 9.46 8.90
N TYR A 90 -12.13 8.69 8.99
CA TYR A 90 -12.10 7.32 9.49
C TYR A 90 -12.68 6.38 8.44
N ILE A 91 -11.94 5.31 8.14
CA ILE A 91 -12.41 4.25 7.25
C ILE A 91 -13.44 3.41 8.01
N ASP A 92 -14.59 3.19 7.37
CA ASP A 92 -15.65 2.31 7.84
C ASP A 92 -15.26 0.83 7.65
N GLY A 93 -15.70 -0.02 8.58
CA GLY A 93 -15.42 -1.46 8.53
C GLY A 93 -13.94 -1.83 8.51
N ILE A 94 -13.07 -1.07 9.21
CA ILE A 94 -11.63 -1.37 9.27
C ILE A 94 -11.36 -2.75 9.89
N ASP A 95 -12.28 -3.24 10.71
CA ASP A 95 -12.25 -4.53 11.39
C ASP A 95 -12.93 -5.65 10.61
N GLU A 96 -13.53 -5.36 9.45
CA GLU A 96 -14.10 -6.34 8.53
C GLU A 96 -13.01 -6.97 7.65
N PHE A 97 -13.20 -8.24 7.27
CA PHE A 97 -12.29 -8.96 6.39
C PHE A 97 -12.91 -10.27 5.88
N ASP A 98 -12.86 -10.52 4.58
CA ASP A 98 -13.27 -11.82 4.00
C ASP A 98 -12.17 -12.88 4.14
N TYR A 99 -11.99 -13.38 5.36
CA TYR A 99 -11.00 -14.43 5.64
C TYR A 99 -11.22 -15.73 4.85
N GLY A 100 -12.48 -16.01 4.46
CA GLY A 100 -12.83 -17.20 3.68
C GLY A 100 -12.24 -17.16 2.28
N TYR A 101 -12.33 -16.00 1.63
CA TYR A 101 -11.74 -15.77 0.32
C TYR A 101 -10.21 -15.99 0.34
N PHE A 102 -9.52 -15.47 1.36
CA PHE A 102 -8.06 -15.60 1.50
C PHE A 102 -7.60 -16.95 2.09
N ASN A 103 -8.53 -17.88 2.35
CA ASN A 103 -8.24 -19.17 2.97
C ASN A 103 -7.49 -19.06 4.32
N ILE A 104 -7.90 -18.08 5.13
CA ILE A 104 -7.37 -17.80 6.47
C ILE A 104 -8.40 -18.25 7.51
N SER A 105 -7.95 -18.90 8.59
CA SER A 105 -8.90 -19.34 9.62
C SER A 105 -9.49 -18.15 10.40
N PRO A 106 -10.72 -18.26 10.95
CA PRO A 106 -11.32 -17.16 11.73
C PRO A 106 -10.46 -16.73 12.92
N ARG A 107 -9.77 -17.69 13.54
CA ARG A 107 -8.87 -17.43 14.68
C ARG A 107 -7.66 -16.62 14.25
N GLU A 108 -7.03 -16.96 13.13
CA GLU A 108 -5.89 -16.21 12.59
C GLU A 108 -6.34 -14.81 12.14
N ALA A 109 -7.44 -14.71 11.40
CA ALA A 109 -8.00 -13.44 10.94
C ALA A 109 -8.28 -12.47 12.10
N SER A 110 -8.78 -12.97 13.24
CA SER A 110 -9.03 -12.15 14.44
C SER A 110 -7.77 -11.58 15.10
N LEU A 111 -6.61 -12.18 14.83
CA LEU A 111 -5.31 -11.75 15.36
C LEU A 111 -4.51 -10.93 14.36
N MET A 112 -4.96 -10.85 13.10
CA MET A 112 -4.29 -10.07 12.07
C MET A 112 -4.51 -8.57 12.27
N ASP A 113 -3.45 -7.81 12.02
CA ASP A 113 -3.54 -6.35 12.00
C ASP A 113 -4.56 -5.90 10.94
N PRO A 114 -5.51 -4.99 11.28
CA PRO A 114 -6.48 -4.46 10.32
C PRO A 114 -5.86 -3.92 9.02
N ASN A 115 -4.66 -3.33 9.08
CA ASN A 115 -3.98 -2.81 7.90
C ASN A 115 -3.52 -3.92 6.96
N GLN A 116 -3.09 -5.07 7.49
CA GLN A 116 -2.72 -6.23 6.68
C GLN A 116 -3.95 -6.82 5.98
N ARG A 117 -5.06 -6.92 6.70
CA ARG A 117 -6.35 -7.39 6.15
C ARG A 117 -6.83 -6.49 5.02
N MET A 118 -6.84 -5.17 5.26
CA MET A 118 -7.20 -4.19 4.24
C MET A 118 -6.25 -4.21 3.05
N PHE A 119 -4.95 -4.37 3.28
CA PHE A 119 -3.97 -4.46 2.19
C PHE A 119 -4.24 -5.65 1.26
N LEU A 120 -4.58 -6.82 1.81
CA LEU A 120 -4.90 -8.01 1.01
C LEU A 120 -6.11 -7.76 0.09
N GLU A 121 -7.17 -7.16 0.62
CA GLU A 121 -8.38 -6.83 -0.15
C GLU A 121 -8.10 -5.79 -1.25
N ILE A 122 -7.33 -4.75 -0.92
CA ILE A 122 -6.98 -3.67 -1.86
C ILE A 122 -6.02 -4.16 -2.95
N ALA A 123 -4.99 -4.94 -2.59
CA ALA A 123 -4.05 -5.49 -3.56
C ALA A 123 -4.77 -6.41 -4.56
N LEU A 124 -5.67 -7.26 -4.07
CA LEU A 124 -6.51 -8.10 -4.93
C LEU A 124 -7.41 -7.25 -5.83
N SER A 125 -8.12 -6.27 -5.28
CA SER A 125 -9.04 -5.41 -6.04
C SER A 125 -8.30 -4.64 -7.14
N ALA A 126 -7.06 -4.19 -6.91
CA ALA A 126 -6.23 -3.52 -7.91
C ALA A 126 -5.78 -4.47 -9.03
N VAL A 127 -5.48 -5.72 -8.69
CA VAL A 127 -5.16 -6.77 -9.66
C VAL A 127 -6.39 -7.14 -10.51
N GLU A 128 -7.57 -7.17 -9.89
CA GLU A 128 -8.84 -7.40 -10.58
C GLU A 128 -9.19 -6.24 -11.54
N ASP A 129 -9.04 -4.99 -11.10
CA ASP A 129 -9.21 -3.80 -11.93
C ASP A 129 -8.25 -3.82 -13.15
N ALA A 130 -7.01 -4.26 -12.95
CA ALA A 130 -6.06 -4.46 -14.04
C ALA A 130 -6.42 -5.60 -15.01
N GLY A 131 -7.45 -6.41 -14.70
CA GLY A 131 -7.85 -7.58 -15.49
C GLY A 131 -6.95 -8.81 -15.31
N TYR A 132 -6.15 -8.85 -14.24
CA TYR A 132 -5.19 -9.93 -13.93
C TYR A 132 -5.73 -11.00 -12.97
N GLY A 133 -7.05 -11.20 -12.95
CA GLY A 133 -7.70 -12.22 -12.11
C GLY A 133 -7.27 -13.67 -12.40
N GLY A 134 -7.55 -14.55 -11.44
CA GLY A 134 -7.26 -15.98 -11.53
C GLY A 134 -5.77 -16.30 -11.36
N GLU A 135 -5.25 -17.23 -12.15
CA GLU A 135 -3.86 -17.70 -12.03
C GLU A 135 -2.84 -16.89 -12.85
N LYS A 136 -3.23 -15.75 -13.45
CA LYS A 136 -2.36 -14.99 -14.38
C LYS A 136 -1.06 -14.50 -13.75
N LEU A 137 -1.05 -14.23 -12.46
CA LEU A 137 0.15 -13.78 -11.72
C LEU A 137 0.93 -14.95 -11.08
N LYS A 138 0.40 -16.16 -11.09
CA LYS A 138 0.98 -17.31 -10.39
C LYS A 138 2.34 -17.69 -11.00
N GLY A 139 3.38 -17.69 -10.17
CA GLY A 139 4.75 -18.01 -10.59
C GLY A 139 5.45 -16.90 -11.39
N SER A 140 4.82 -15.74 -11.55
CA SER A 140 5.45 -14.58 -12.18
C SER A 140 6.42 -13.86 -11.24
N LYS A 141 7.26 -12.97 -11.80
CA LYS A 141 8.20 -12.14 -11.04
C LYS A 141 7.53 -10.82 -10.60
N THR A 142 6.38 -10.91 -9.93
CA THR A 142 5.64 -9.73 -9.44
C THR A 142 6.20 -9.27 -8.09
N GLY A 143 6.61 -8.00 -8.01
CA GLY A 143 7.01 -7.35 -6.77
C GLY A 143 5.81 -6.76 -6.02
N VAL A 144 5.91 -6.72 -4.69
CA VAL A 144 4.98 -6.03 -3.80
C VAL A 144 5.79 -5.08 -2.92
N TYR A 145 5.36 -3.83 -2.81
CA TYR A 145 6.08 -2.74 -2.14
C TYR A 145 5.18 -1.99 -1.18
#